data_AF-A0A6P1AHE7-F1
#
_entry.id   AF-A0A6P1AHE7-F1
#
_cell.length_a   1.000
_cell.length_b   1.000
_cell.length_c   1.000
_cell.angle_alpha   90.00
_cell.angle_beta   90.00
_cell.angle_gamma   90.00
#
_symmetry.space_group_name_H-M   'P 1'
#
loop_
_entity.id
_entity.type
_entity.pdbx_description
1 polymer ?
#
loop_
_entity_poly.entity_id
_entity_poly.type
_entity_poly.pdbx_seq_one_letter_code
_entity_poly.pdbx_strand_id
1 'polypeptide(L)'
;MWHSCQGLRSYSQLEVAGKIAHILDTNFPYSAQIGFWHSDLVVSKGLLQTLDKAHLQAVLAHEQAHDYYRDTFWFFWLGWLRFCTSWLPNTEALWQELLLLREMRADRQAAERVDPLLLAESLLEVAKAPLQFSDSFSVAFSCATPPNRLAERIDALLTNSESPSSANFWSWSWMLFALIPLFTVPFHQ
;
A
#
# COMPACT_ATOMS: atom_id res chain seq x y z
N MET A 1 -15.58 -5.00 -2.06
CA MET A 1 -14.64 -6.06 -1.62
C MET A 1 -15.12 -7.48 -1.91
N TRP A 2 -16.36 -7.88 -1.57
CA TRP A 2 -16.86 -9.23 -1.91
C TRP A 2 -16.96 -9.49 -3.43
N HIS A 3 -17.43 -8.49 -4.20
CA HIS A 3 -17.43 -8.54 -5.67
C HIS A 3 -16.01 -8.61 -6.29
N SER A 4 -15.02 -7.96 -5.66
CA SER A 4 -13.63 -7.96 -6.14
C SER A 4 -12.99 -9.34 -6.01
N CYS A 5 -13.24 -10.06 -4.91
CA CYS A 5 -12.70 -11.42 -4.69
C CYS A 5 -13.39 -12.47 -5.59
N GLN A 6 -14.67 -12.31 -5.91
CA GLN A 6 -15.37 -13.21 -6.85
C GLN A 6 -14.88 -13.03 -8.30
N GLY A 7 -14.55 -11.81 -8.71
CA GLY A 7 -14.00 -11.53 -10.03
C GLY A 7 -12.61 -12.15 -10.24
N LEU A 8 -11.74 -12.14 -9.21
CA LEU A 8 -10.37 -12.66 -9.30
C LEU A 8 -10.28 -14.13 -9.75
N ARG A 9 -11.26 -14.96 -9.38
CA ARG A 9 -11.32 -16.38 -9.78
C ARG A 9 -11.48 -16.60 -11.29
N SER A 10 -11.95 -15.58 -12.02
CA SER A 10 -12.14 -15.66 -13.47
C SER A 10 -10.89 -15.26 -14.28
N TYR A 11 -9.89 -14.66 -13.64
CA TYR A 11 -8.65 -14.26 -14.29
C TYR A 11 -7.66 -15.42 -14.36
N SER A 12 -6.87 -15.47 -15.43
CA SER A 12 -5.81 -16.47 -15.60
C SER A 12 -4.75 -16.33 -14.51
N GLN A 13 -4.35 -17.46 -13.93
CA GLN A 13 -3.26 -17.52 -12.97
C GLN A 13 -1.95 -17.86 -13.69
N LEU A 14 -0.87 -17.17 -13.32
CA LEU A 14 0.48 -17.44 -13.82
C LEU A 14 1.48 -17.39 -12.67
N GLU A 15 2.50 -18.24 -12.72
CA GLU A 15 3.61 -18.18 -11.79
C GLU A 15 4.55 -17.03 -12.18
N VAL A 16 4.55 -15.96 -11.40
CA VAL A 16 5.44 -14.82 -11.56
C VAL A 16 6.46 -14.85 -10.42
N ALA A 17 7.74 -15.02 -10.77
CA ALA A 17 8.86 -15.07 -9.81
C ALA A 17 8.66 -16.05 -8.63
N GLY A 18 8.07 -17.22 -8.88
CA GLY A 18 7.86 -18.25 -7.85
C GLY A 18 6.56 -18.12 -7.05
N LYS A 19 5.66 -17.20 -7.43
CA LYS A 19 4.36 -16.98 -6.79
C LYS A 19 3.23 -17.03 -7.81
N ILE A 20 2.11 -17.60 -7.41
CA ILE A 20 0.89 -17.58 -8.22
C ILE A 20 0.32 -16.16 -8.16
N ALA A 21 0.18 -15.53 -9.32
CA ALA A 21 -0.43 -14.22 -9.48
C ALA A 21 -1.64 -14.30 -10.42
N HIS A 22 -2.68 -13.53 -10.12
CA HIS A 22 -3.81 -13.31 -11.02
C HIS A 22 -3.45 -12.24 -12.05
N ILE A 23 -3.62 -12.55 -13.33
CA ILE A 23 -3.22 -11.66 -14.42
C ILE A 23 -4.40 -10.79 -14.86
N LEU A 24 -4.24 -9.46 -14.75
CA LEU A 24 -5.19 -8.49 -15.29
C LEU A 24 -4.88 -8.18 -16.75
N ASP A 25 -5.91 -8.25 -17.59
CA ASP A 25 -5.82 -7.90 -19.01
C ASP A 25 -5.91 -6.38 -19.22
N THR A 26 -4.87 -5.68 -18.75
CA THR A 26 -4.73 -4.22 -18.89
C THR A 26 -3.28 -3.87 -19.19
N ASN A 27 -3.09 -2.86 -20.05
CA ASN A 27 -1.77 -2.33 -20.42
C ASN A 27 -1.22 -1.34 -19.39
N PHE A 28 -2.02 -0.94 -18.40
CA PHE A 28 -1.56 -0.09 -17.30
C PHE A 28 -0.68 -0.90 -16.35
N PRO A 29 0.57 -0.50 -16.04
CA PRO A 29 1.44 -1.23 -15.12
C PRO A 29 0.90 -1.13 -13.70
N TYR A 30 0.50 -2.29 -13.18
CA TYR A 30 -0.18 -2.41 -11.89
C TYR A 30 0.15 -3.75 -11.25
N SER A 31 0.51 -3.68 -9.98
CA SER A 31 0.50 -4.81 -9.05
C SER A 31 -0.19 -4.40 -7.76
N ALA A 32 -0.79 -5.37 -7.08
CA ALA A 32 -1.28 -5.18 -5.73
C ALA A 32 -1.50 -6.53 -5.04
N GLN A 33 -1.48 -6.50 -3.71
CA GLN A 33 -2.10 -7.52 -2.86
C GLN A 33 -3.58 -7.21 -2.67
N ILE A 34 -4.47 -8.10 -3.14
CA ILE A 34 -5.92 -7.92 -3.04
C ILE A 34 -6.53 -9.03 -2.21
N GLY A 35 -7.33 -8.68 -1.21
CA GLY A 35 -8.01 -9.65 -0.36
C GLY A 35 -8.39 -9.03 0.97
N PHE A 36 -8.93 -9.85 1.87
CA PHE A 36 -9.27 -9.42 3.22
C PHE A 36 -8.52 -10.23 4.28
N TRP A 37 -8.78 -11.55 4.35
CA TRP A 37 -8.13 -12.44 5.31
C TRP A 37 -6.82 -13.03 4.77
N HIS A 38 -6.82 -13.38 3.49
CA HIS A 38 -5.67 -13.79 2.69
C HIS A 38 -5.59 -12.86 1.48
N SER A 39 -4.42 -12.30 1.22
CA SER A 39 -4.15 -11.49 0.04
C SER A 39 -3.71 -12.39 -1.11
N ASP A 40 -4.30 -12.16 -2.29
CA ASP A 40 -3.85 -12.74 -3.54
C ASP A 40 -3.07 -11.67 -4.31
N LEU A 41 -1.92 -12.07 -4.87
CA LEU A 41 -1.12 -11.22 -5.72
C LEU A 41 -1.81 -11.03 -7.07
N VAL A 42 -1.96 -9.79 -7.48
CA VAL A 42 -2.54 -9.41 -8.77
C VAL A 42 -1.51 -8.61 -9.55
N VAL A 43 -1.32 -8.94 -10.83
CA VAL A 43 -0.34 -8.32 -11.72
C VAL A 43 -0.98 -8.05 -13.07
N SER A 44 -0.78 -6.87 -13.64
CA SER A 44 -1.25 -6.57 -14.99
C SER A 44 -0.27 -7.02 -16.08
N LYS A 45 -0.80 -7.30 -17.28
CA LYS A 45 0.06 -7.50 -18.47
C LYS A 45 0.95 -6.28 -18.74
N GLY A 46 0.44 -5.07 -18.51
CA GLY A 46 1.20 -3.83 -18.63
C GLY A 46 2.46 -3.80 -17.76
N LEU A 47 2.36 -4.28 -16.52
CA LEU A 47 3.51 -4.33 -15.61
C LEU A 47 4.59 -5.28 -16.14
N LEU A 48 4.16 -6.48 -16.56
CA LEU A 48 5.05 -7.51 -17.10
C LEU A 48 5.73 -7.09 -18.41
N GLN A 49 5.13 -6.16 -19.16
CA GLN A 49 5.67 -5.63 -20.41
C GLN A 49 6.56 -4.41 -20.20
N THR A 50 6.31 -3.63 -19.13
CA THR A 50 7.03 -2.40 -18.84
C THR A 50 8.34 -2.68 -18.13
N LEU A 51 8.34 -3.60 -17.15
CA LEU A 51 9.49 -3.87 -16.30
C LEU A 51 10.31 -5.04 -16.83
N ASP A 52 11.63 -4.92 -16.77
CA ASP A 52 12.50 -6.07 -16.94
C ASP A 52 12.42 -7.03 -15.73
N LYS A 53 13.14 -8.15 -15.79
CA LYS A 53 13.10 -9.16 -14.74
C LYS A 53 13.57 -8.63 -13.38
N ALA A 54 14.58 -7.76 -13.33
CA ALA A 54 15.15 -7.26 -12.09
C ALA A 54 14.19 -6.25 -11.44
N HIS A 55 13.64 -5.33 -12.24
CA HIS A 55 12.66 -4.34 -11.78
C HIS A 55 11.35 -5.01 -11.34
N LEU A 56 10.88 -6.02 -12.08
CA LEU A 56 9.72 -6.80 -11.69
C LEU A 56 9.95 -7.51 -10.34
N GLN A 57 11.14 -8.08 -10.12
CA GLN A 57 11.47 -8.69 -8.83
C GLN A 57 11.47 -7.67 -7.68
N ALA A 58 11.93 -6.43 -7.92
CA ALA A 58 11.87 -5.37 -6.93
C ALA A 58 10.42 -5.00 -6.56
N VAL A 59 9.55 -4.82 -7.57
CA VAL A 59 8.12 -4.55 -7.33
C VAL A 59 7.46 -5.69 -6.58
N LEU A 60 7.75 -6.95 -6.95
CA LEU A 60 7.18 -8.10 -6.25
C LEU A 60 7.71 -8.26 -4.81
N ALA A 61 8.94 -7.84 -4.53
CA ALA A 61 9.44 -7.78 -3.17
C ALA A 61 8.67 -6.74 -2.32
N HIS A 62 8.32 -5.60 -2.93
CA HIS A 62 7.43 -4.59 -2.32
C HIS A 62 6.03 -5.15 -2.06
N GLU A 63 5.40 -5.80 -3.04
CA GLU A 63 4.09 -6.45 -2.83
C GLU A 63 4.15 -7.54 -1.75
N GLN A 64 5.28 -8.25 -1.64
CA GLN A 64 5.45 -9.24 -0.59
C GLN A 64 5.56 -8.61 0.80
N ALA A 65 6.05 -7.39 0.91
CA ALA A 65 6.07 -6.67 2.17
C ALA A 65 4.65 -6.35 2.66
N HIS A 66 3.74 -5.96 1.75
CA HIS A 66 2.33 -5.75 2.11
C HIS A 66 1.64 -7.02 2.61
N ASP A 67 1.93 -8.16 1.99
CA ASP A 67 1.45 -9.46 2.45
C ASP A 67 2.04 -9.84 3.81
N TYR A 68 3.35 -9.65 4.00
CA TYR A 68 4.04 -9.91 5.27
C TYR A 68 3.46 -9.09 6.44
N TYR A 69 3.20 -7.80 6.22
CA TYR A 69 2.59 -6.92 7.23
C TYR A 69 1.06 -7.02 7.31
N ARG A 70 0.43 -7.81 6.43
CA ARG A 70 -1.03 -7.99 6.33
C ARG A 70 -1.76 -6.66 6.15
N ASP A 71 -1.27 -5.83 5.24
CA ASP A 71 -1.75 -4.45 5.09
C ASP A 71 -3.22 -4.39 4.66
N THR A 72 -3.67 -5.31 3.81
CA THR A 72 -5.08 -5.45 3.43
C THR A 72 -5.99 -5.62 4.64
N PHE A 73 -5.58 -6.43 5.62
CA PHE A 73 -6.33 -6.68 6.84
C PHE A 73 -6.37 -5.43 7.75
N TRP A 74 -5.22 -4.83 8.06
CA TRP A 74 -5.17 -3.68 8.97
C TRP A 74 -5.79 -2.43 8.36
N PHE A 75 -5.52 -2.13 7.10
CA PHE A 75 -6.06 -0.94 6.44
C PHE A 75 -7.56 -1.03 6.16
N PHE A 76 -8.15 -2.23 6.14
CA PHE A 76 -9.60 -2.37 6.19
C PHE A 76 -10.18 -1.78 7.49
N TRP A 77 -9.67 -2.21 8.65
CA TRP A 77 -10.15 -1.73 9.94
C TRP A 77 -9.81 -0.26 10.19
N LEU A 78 -8.62 0.18 9.78
CA LEU A 78 -8.22 1.59 9.87
C LEU A 78 -9.05 2.46 8.90
N GLY A 79 -9.44 1.93 7.75
CA GLY A 79 -10.37 2.59 6.83
C GLY A 79 -11.76 2.77 7.44
N TRP A 80 -12.26 1.75 8.15
CA TRP A 80 -13.50 1.86 8.93
C TRP A 80 -13.37 2.89 10.06
N LEU A 81 -12.24 2.91 10.77
CA LEU A 81 -11.97 3.92 11.78
C LEU A 81 -11.99 5.33 11.19
N ARG A 82 -11.29 5.57 10.06
CA ARG A 82 -11.33 6.84 9.33
C ARG A 82 -12.76 7.25 8.99
N PHE A 83 -13.59 6.31 8.53
CA PHE A 83 -14.99 6.59 8.24
C PHE A 83 -15.75 7.06 9.49
N CYS A 84 -15.59 6.37 10.62
CA CYS A 84 -16.19 6.75 11.90
C CYS A 84 -15.66 8.08 12.47
N THR A 85 -14.40 8.44 12.17
CA THR A 85 -13.74 9.66 12.64
C THR A 85 -13.71 10.77 11.61
N SER A 86 -14.46 10.65 10.51
CA SER A 86 -14.44 11.59 9.38
C SER A 86 -14.85 13.03 9.75
N TRP A 87 -15.57 13.20 10.86
CA TRP A 87 -15.99 14.50 11.39
C TRP A 87 -14.92 15.20 12.24
N LEU A 88 -13.85 14.50 12.66
CA LEU A 88 -12.76 15.11 13.40
C LEU A 88 -11.82 15.91 12.47
N PRO A 89 -11.28 17.04 12.93
CA PRO A 89 -10.30 17.80 12.17
C PRO A 89 -9.04 16.97 11.93
N ASN A 90 -8.38 17.20 10.80
CA ASN A 90 -7.13 16.55 10.40
C ASN A 90 -7.20 15.03 10.14
N THR A 91 -8.36 14.38 10.26
CA THR A 91 -8.51 12.94 9.97
C THR A 91 -7.98 12.58 8.57
N GLU A 92 -8.25 13.40 7.56
CA GLU A 92 -7.76 13.15 6.20
C GLU A 92 -6.24 13.30 6.11
N ALA A 93 -5.67 14.35 6.71
CA ALA A 93 -4.22 14.58 6.69
C ALA A 93 -3.47 13.42 7.37
N LEU A 94 -3.96 12.98 8.54
CA LEU A 94 -3.41 11.82 9.25
C LEU A 94 -3.56 10.53 8.45
N TRP A 95 -4.68 10.34 7.74
CA TRP A 95 -4.86 9.19 6.88
C TRP A 95 -3.85 9.16 5.73
N GLN A 96 -3.60 10.30 5.08
CA GLN A 96 -2.60 10.40 4.01
C GLN A 96 -1.18 10.15 4.54
N GLU A 97 -0.86 10.62 5.74
CA GLU A 97 0.42 10.34 6.40
C GLU A 97 0.58 8.86 6.74
N LEU A 98 -0.48 8.23 7.27
CA LEU A 98 -0.50 6.80 7.55
C LEU A 98 -0.31 5.96 6.28
N LEU A 99 -0.94 6.35 5.17
CA LEU A 99 -0.73 5.71 3.87
C LEU A 99 0.72 5.82 3.41
N LEU A 100 1.34 7.00 3.52
CA LEU A 100 2.77 7.12 3.20
C LEU A 100 3.64 6.22 4.09
N LEU A 101 3.43 6.24 5.40
CA LEU A 101 4.20 5.42 6.34
C LEU A 101 4.06 3.92 6.03
N ARG A 102 2.89 3.49 5.54
CA ARG A 102 2.69 2.13 5.04
C ARG A 102 3.62 1.82 3.87
N GLU A 103 3.63 2.69 2.86
CA GLU A 103 4.46 2.52 1.67
C GLU A 103 5.95 2.54 2.02
N MET A 104 6.41 3.49 2.83
CA MET A 104 7.81 3.57 3.26
C MET A 104 8.26 2.35 4.08
N ARG A 105 7.36 1.78 4.89
CA ARG A 105 7.62 0.51 5.59
C ARG A 105 7.73 -0.66 4.63
N ALA A 106 6.86 -0.73 3.61
CA ALA A 106 6.93 -1.76 2.58
C ALA A 106 8.22 -1.63 1.74
N ASP A 107 8.59 -0.41 1.36
CA ASP A 107 9.84 -0.09 0.65
C ASP A 107 11.07 -0.54 1.45
N ARG A 108 11.13 -0.19 2.74
CA ARG A 108 12.24 -0.64 3.62
C ARG A 108 12.32 -2.16 3.69
N GLN A 109 11.19 -2.85 3.84
CA GLN A 109 11.15 -4.30 3.91
C GLN A 109 11.58 -4.97 2.60
N ALA A 110 11.24 -4.37 1.45
CA ALA A 110 11.69 -4.86 0.14
C ALA A 110 13.19 -4.63 -0.08
N ALA A 111 13.71 -3.49 0.39
CA ALA A 111 15.13 -3.14 0.35
C ALA A 111 16.03 -4.08 1.18
N GLU A 112 15.47 -4.88 2.10
CA GLU A 112 16.21 -5.95 2.78
C GLU A 112 16.54 -7.14 1.84
N ARG A 113 15.84 -7.26 0.71
CA ARG A 113 15.93 -8.41 -0.22
C ARG A 113 16.43 -8.03 -1.61
N VAL A 114 16.28 -6.75 -1.97
CA VAL A 114 16.59 -6.22 -3.30
C VAL A 114 17.37 -4.92 -3.14
N ASP A 115 18.23 -4.61 -4.11
CA ASP A 115 18.99 -3.36 -4.10
C ASP A 115 18.07 -2.11 -4.00
N PRO A 116 18.31 -1.19 -3.05
CA PRO A 116 17.45 -0.02 -2.84
C PRO A 116 17.36 0.92 -4.05
N LEU A 117 18.44 1.04 -4.84
CA LEU A 117 18.44 1.88 -6.04
C LEU A 117 17.57 1.23 -7.13
N LEU A 118 17.71 -0.08 -7.34
CA LEU A 118 16.85 -0.83 -8.26
C LEU A 118 15.36 -0.73 -7.86
N LEU A 119 15.05 -0.78 -6.57
CA LEU A 119 13.68 -0.59 -6.08
C LEU A 119 13.17 0.82 -6.39
N ALA A 120 13.97 1.86 -6.13
CA ALA A 120 13.61 3.24 -6.45
C ALA A 120 13.40 3.46 -7.96
N GLU A 121 14.25 2.88 -8.80
CA GLU A 121 14.10 2.88 -10.27
C GLU A 121 12.77 2.23 -10.68
N SER A 122 12.46 1.07 -10.11
CA SER A 122 11.23 0.33 -10.39
C SER A 122 9.97 1.14 -10.01
N LEU A 123 9.98 1.78 -8.83
CA LEU A 123 8.88 2.65 -8.39
C LEU A 123 8.69 3.83 -9.36
N LEU A 124 9.80 4.42 -9.82
CA LEU A 124 9.77 5.52 -10.77
C LEU A 124 9.25 5.10 -12.14
N GLU A 125 9.63 3.91 -12.63
CA GLU A 125 9.13 3.36 -13.90
C GLU A 125 7.63 3.12 -13.86
N VAL A 126 7.12 2.49 -12.78
CA VAL A 126 5.68 2.26 -12.61
C VAL A 126 4.92 3.58 -12.52
N ALA A 127 5.43 4.57 -11.79
CA ALA A 127 4.78 5.86 -11.60
C ALA A 127 4.77 6.74 -12.87
N LYS A 128 5.73 6.56 -13.78
CA LYS A 128 5.80 7.30 -15.06
C LYS A 128 4.78 6.84 -16.09
N ALA A 129 4.17 5.67 -15.90
CA ALA A 129 3.26 5.13 -16.89
C ALA A 129 2.00 6.00 -17.05
N PRO A 130 1.60 6.31 -18.29
CA PRO A 130 0.47 7.20 -18.54
C PRO A 130 -0.82 6.61 -17.96
N LEU A 131 -1.50 7.39 -17.10
CA LEU A 131 -2.81 7.08 -16.54
C LEU A 131 -3.87 7.14 -17.66
N GLN A 132 -3.93 6.12 -18.50
CA GLN A 132 -5.02 5.91 -19.45
C GLN A 132 -6.05 4.96 -18.83
N PHE A 133 -6.73 5.40 -17.77
CA PHE A 133 -7.93 4.69 -17.28
C PHE A 133 -9.07 5.65 -16.95
N SER A 134 -10.23 5.34 -17.54
CA SER A 134 -11.52 6.01 -17.35
C SER A 134 -12.23 5.54 -16.07
N ASP A 135 -12.63 6.49 -15.23
CA ASP A 135 -13.75 6.62 -14.27
C ASP A 135 -14.42 5.41 -13.55
N SER A 136 -13.95 4.17 -13.66
CA SER A 136 -14.69 3.01 -13.11
C SER A 136 -13.89 2.04 -12.24
N PHE A 137 -12.61 2.30 -11.99
CA PHE A 137 -11.79 1.52 -11.05
C PHE A 137 -11.13 2.41 -9.99
N SER A 138 -11.97 3.04 -9.16
CA SER A 138 -11.53 3.70 -7.91
C SER A 138 -11.19 2.65 -6.84
N VAL A 139 -10.18 1.82 -7.13
CA VAL A 139 -9.63 0.84 -6.17
C VAL A 139 -8.13 1.08 -6.01
N ALA A 140 -7.85 2.05 -5.14
CA ALA A 140 -6.86 1.96 -4.07
C ALA A 140 -5.35 1.80 -4.36
N PHE A 141 -4.81 2.01 -5.58
CA PHE A 141 -3.35 2.05 -5.72
C PHE A 141 -2.73 3.13 -6.63
N SER A 142 -3.49 4.00 -7.30
CA SER A 142 -2.87 5.06 -8.14
C SER A 142 -3.57 6.41 -8.19
N CYS A 143 -4.68 6.63 -7.48
CA CYS A 143 -5.28 7.96 -7.45
C CYS A 143 -4.63 8.82 -6.35
N ALA A 144 -3.75 9.71 -6.80
CA ALA A 144 -3.19 10.83 -6.06
C ALA A 144 -2.23 10.49 -4.93
N THR A 145 -1.10 9.85 -5.25
CA THR A 145 0.14 10.15 -4.54
C THR A 145 0.60 11.51 -5.06
N PRO A 146 0.55 12.61 -4.27
CA PRO A 146 1.14 13.87 -4.70
C PRO A 146 2.60 13.59 -5.11
N PRO A 147 3.15 14.24 -6.16
CA PRO A 147 4.53 14.00 -6.62
C PRO A 147 5.55 14.08 -5.48
N ASN A 148 5.26 14.89 -4.46
CA ASN A 148 6.06 15.00 -3.23
C ASN A 148 6.22 13.67 -2.47
N ARG A 149 5.21 12.80 -2.46
CA ARG A 149 5.22 11.54 -1.69
C ARG A 149 6.02 10.43 -2.36
N LEU A 150 6.09 10.40 -3.70
CA LEU A 150 6.99 9.48 -4.41
C LEU A 150 8.45 9.90 -4.19
N ALA A 151 8.73 11.20 -4.29
CA ALA A 151 10.05 11.74 -3.97
C ALA A 151 10.47 11.37 -2.53
N GLU A 152 9.58 11.56 -1.55
CA GLU A 152 9.81 11.20 -0.15
C GLU A 152 10.17 9.72 0.04
N ARG A 153 9.51 8.80 -0.67
CA ARG A 153 9.83 7.37 -0.67
C ARG A 153 11.20 7.08 -1.26
N ILE A 154 11.53 7.68 -2.41
CA ILE A 154 12.82 7.50 -3.09
C ILE A 154 13.94 8.05 -2.20
N ASP A 155 13.78 9.25 -1.65
CA ASP A 155 14.76 9.85 -0.74
C ASP A 155 14.98 8.97 0.51
N ALA A 156 13.91 8.43 1.09
CA ALA A 156 13.99 7.52 2.24
C ALA A 156 14.74 6.22 1.92
N LEU A 157 14.55 5.66 0.73
CA LEU A 157 15.25 4.46 0.23
C LEU A 157 16.76 4.72 0.05
N LEU A 158 17.11 5.85 -0.57
CA LEU A 158 18.50 6.18 -0.89
C LEU A 158 19.31 6.64 0.34
N THR A 159 18.64 7.13 1.38
CA THR A 159 19.31 7.67 2.58
C THR A 159 19.61 6.59 3.64
N ASN A 160 19.26 5.31 3.43
CA ASN A 160 19.36 4.24 4.44
C ASN A 160 18.82 4.70 5.81
N SER A 161 17.53 5.09 5.83
CA SER A 161 16.91 5.56 7.07
C SER A 161 17.00 4.46 8.14
N GLU A 162 17.57 4.76 9.31
CA GLU A 162 17.60 3.83 10.45
C GLU A 162 16.16 3.42 10.85
N SER A 163 15.97 2.19 11.32
CA SER A 163 14.68 1.72 11.80
C SER A 163 14.21 2.60 12.97
N PRO A 164 12.95 3.08 13.00
CA PRO A 164 12.46 3.82 14.16
C PRO A 164 12.59 2.96 15.41
N SER A 165 13.12 3.55 16.48
CA SER A 165 13.33 2.88 17.77
C SER A 165 12.08 2.14 18.22
N SER A 166 12.22 0.92 18.73
CA SER A 166 11.13 0.07 19.21
C SER A 166 10.15 0.87 20.09
N ALA A 167 8.88 0.89 19.70
CA ALA A 167 7.84 1.63 20.40
C ALA A 167 7.75 1.16 21.87
N ASN A 168 7.92 2.09 22.80
CA ASN A 168 7.82 1.79 24.22
C ASN A 168 6.35 1.52 24.59
N PHE A 169 6.05 0.32 25.06
CA PHE A 169 4.70 -0.13 25.45
C PHE A 169 4.01 0.83 26.44
N TRP A 170 4.78 1.56 27.24
CA TRP A 170 4.26 2.57 28.16
C TRP A 170 3.60 3.77 27.44
N SER A 171 4.07 4.14 26.24
CA SER A 171 3.51 5.23 25.44
C SER A 171 2.09 4.92 24.93
N TRP A 172 1.78 3.65 24.68
CA TRP A 172 0.46 3.21 24.21
C TRP A 172 -0.65 3.45 25.25
N SER A 173 -0.30 3.46 26.54
CA SER A 173 -1.27 3.78 27.60
C SER A 173 -1.83 5.20 27.47
N TRP A 174 -1.02 6.16 26.99
CA TRP A 174 -1.45 7.55 26.76
C TRP A 174 -2.42 7.70 25.60
N MET A 175 -2.36 6.83 24.58
CA MET A 175 -3.35 6.80 23.50
C MET A 175 -4.76 6.45 24.01
N LEU A 176 -4.88 5.58 25.03
CA LEU A 176 -6.19 5.27 25.62
C LEU A 176 -6.81 6.51 26.28
N PHE A 177 -5.99 7.36 26.91
CA PHE A 177 -6.47 8.63 27.48
C PHE A 177 -6.92 9.63 26.39
N ALA A 178 -6.28 9.64 25.23
CA ALA A 178 -6.69 10.49 24.09
C ALA A 178 -8.08 10.12 23.52
N LEU A 179 -8.58 8.91 23.81
CA LEU A 179 -9.91 8.46 23.41
C LEU A 179 -11.01 8.78 24.46
N ILE A 180 -10.65 9.22 25.67
CA ILE A 180 -11.61 9.57 26.73
C ILE A 180 -12.58 10.69 26.30
N PRO A 181 -12.15 11.78 25.63
CA PRO A 181 -13.07 12.85 25.22
C PRO A 181 -14.16 12.36 24.27
N LEU A 182 -13.88 11.34 23.44
CA LEU A 182 -14.85 10.75 22.51
C LEU A 182 -16.03 10.09 23.24
N PHE A 183 -15.83 9.58 24.46
CA PHE A 183 -16.91 9.05 25.29
C PHE A 183 -17.77 10.13 25.95
N THR A 184 -17.29 11.37 26.00
CA THR A 184 -18.03 12.51 26.59
C THR A 184 -18.88 13.27 25.59
N VAL A 185 -18.63 13.09 24.27
CA VAL A 185 -19.42 13.70 23.17
C VAL A 185 -20.93 13.43 23.26
N PRO A 186 -21.44 12.22 23.57
CA PRO A 186 -22.89 11.99 23.68
C PRO A 186 -23.54 12.66 24.90
N PHE A 187 -22.76 13.22 25.83
CA PHE A 187 -23.25 13.89 27.04
C PHE A 187 -23.26 15.42 26.94
N HIS A 188 -22.82 15.98 25.81
CA HIS A 188 -22.96 17.40 25.49
C HIS A 188 -24.22 17.60 24.61
N GLN A 189 -25.39 17.54 25.22
CA GLN A 189 -26.65 18.11 24.70
C GLN A 189 -27.07 19.29 25.56
#